data_AF-A0A529I0J5-F1
#
_entry.id   AF-A0A529I0J5-F1
#
_cell.length_a   1.000
_cell.length_b   1.000
_cell.length_c   1.000
_cell.angle_alpha   90.00
_cell.angle_beta   90.00
_cell.angle_gamma   90.00
#
_symmetry.space_group_name_H-M   'P 1'
#
loop_
_entity.id
_entity.type
_entity.pdbx_description
1 polymer ?
#
loop_
_entity_poly.entity_id
_entity_poly.type
_entity_poly.pdbx_seq_one_letter_code
_entity_poly.pdbx_strand_id
1 'polypeptide(L)' 'MDNFVEGLSEVTCDVLVIGGGTAGPMAALKAKQKNPALNVVVLEKANVKRSGAICMGMDGLNNA' A
#
# COMPACT_ATOMS: atom_id res chain seq x y z
N MET A 1 18.79 22.33 2.70
CA MET A 1 18.92 22.48 1.24
C MET A 1 19.06 21.07 0.73
N ASP A 2 17.99 20.53 0.16
CA ASP A 2 17.92 19.10 -0.15
C ASP A 2 18.86 18.81 -1.33
N ASN A 3 19.85 17.94 -1.09
CA ASN A 3 20.81 17.51 -2.09
C ASN A 3 20.13 16.43 -2.94
N PHE A 4 19.67 16.79 -4.14
CA PHE A 4 19.11 15.82 -5.07
C PHE A 4 20.23 14.96 -5.67
N VAL A 5 20.27 13.69 -5.30
CA VAL A 5 21.12 12.67 -5.93
C VAL A 5 20.38 12.15 -7.17
N GLU A 6 21.04 12.08 -8.33
CA GLU A 6 20.45 11.51 -9.55
C GLU A 6 19.89 10.10 -9.28
N GLY A 7 18.66 9.84 -9.75
CA GLY A 7 17.96 8.57 -9.54
C GLY A 7 17.01 8.54 -8.34
N LEU A 8 16.89 9.62 -7.56
CA LEU A 8 15.86 9.73 -6.52
C LEU A 8 14.50 10.10 -7.14
N SER A 9 13.43 9.43 -6.72
CA SER A 9 12.05 9.81 -7.03
C SER A 9 11.34 10.20 -5.73
N GLU A 10 10.70 11.36 -5.75
CA GLU A 10 9.92 11.87 -4.62
C GLU A 10 8.43 11.70 -4.89
N VAL A 11 7.70 11.22 -3.89
CA VAL A 11 6.23 11.06 -3.92
C VAL A 11 5.66 11.60 -2.62
N THR A 12 4.97 12.74 -2.68
CA THR A 12 4.25 13.32 -1.55
C THR A 12 2.92 12.59 -1.32
N CYS A 13 2.56 12.33 -0.07
CA CYS A 13 1.25 11.78 0.30
C CYS A 13 0.87 12.20 1.72
N ASP A 14 -0.43 12.15 2.02
CA ASP A 14 -0.95 12.37 3.38
C ASP A 14 -0.82 11.08 4.21
N VAL A 15 -0.94 9.92 3.55
CA VAL A 15 -0.81 8.59 4.16
C VAL A 15 0.00 7.68 3.24
N LEU A 16 1.11 7.16 3.77
CA LEU A 16 1.92 6.12 3.13
C LEU A 16 1.65 4.76 3.78
N VAL A 17 1.23 3.79 2.98
CA VAL A 17 1.11 2.38 3.39
C VAL A 17 2.27 1.60 2.76
N ILE A 18 3.10 0.98 3.60
CA ILE A 18 4.21 0.14 3.15
C ILE A 18 3.79 -1.33 3.24
N GLY A 19 3.72 -1.99 2.08
CA GLY A 19 3.25 -3.35 1.90
C GLY A 19 1.89 -3.42 1.21
N GLY A 20 1.81 -4.20 0.14
CA GLY A 20 0.63 -4.46 -0.71
C GLY A 20 0.00 -5.84 -0.52
N GLY A 21 0.39 -6.58 0.52
CA GLY A 21 -0.36 -7.76 0.95
C GLY A 21 -1.77 -7.40 1.48
N THR A 22 -2.59 -8.36 1.88
CA THR A 22 -4.02 -8.16 2.21
C THR A 22 -4.33 -6.93 3.08
N ALA A 23 -3.53 -6.66 4.11
CA ALA A 23 -3.74 -5.53 5.00
C ALA A 23 -3.49 -4.16 4.34
N GLY A 24 -2.58 -4.08 3.35
CA GLY A 24 -2.15 -2.84 2.72
C GLY A 24 -3.26 -2.11 1.96
N PRO A 25 -3.83 -2.71 0.90
CA PRO A 25 -4.97 -2.14 0.20
C PRO A 25 -6.18 -1.92 1.10
N MET A 26 -6.39 -2.76 2.13
CA MET A 26 -7.46 -2.55 3.10
C MET A 26 -7.24 -1.31 3.95
N ALA A 27 -6.02 -1.05 4.42
CA ALA A 27 -5.68 0.18 5.12
C ALA A 27 -5.88 1.41 4.22
N ALA A 28 -5.42 1.34 2.97
CA ALA A 28 -5.58 2.44 2.00
C ALA A 28 -7.06 2.72 1.67
N LEU A 29 -7.85 1.66 1.48
CA LEU A 29 -9.30 1.76 1.28
C LEU A 29 -9.97 2.42 2.49
N LYS A 30 -9.63 1.99 3.72
CA LYS A 30 -10.21 2.55 4.94
C LYS A 30 -9.83 4.02 5.15
N ALA A 31 -8.60 4.41 4.82
CA ALA A 31 -8.17 5.81 4.83
C ALA A 31 -9.01 6.67 3.87
N LYS A 32 -9.16 6.22 2.61
CA LYS A 32 -10.01 6.90 1.61
C LYS A 32 -11.49 6.92 1.98
N GLN A 33 -12.02 5.87 2.61
CA GLN A 33 -13.40 5.85 3.12
C GLN A 33 -13.62 6.88 4.23
N LYS A 34 -12.63 7.05 5.11
CA LYS A 34 -12.71 8.02 6.21
C LYS A 34 -12.59 9.46 5.72
N ASN A 35 -11.74 9.71 4.75
CA ASN A 35 -11.61 11.00 4.08
C ASN A 35 -11.20 10.80 2.60
N PRO A 36 -12.14 10.97 1.65
CA PRO A 36 -11.87 10.78 0.22
C PRO A 36 -10.79 11.72 -0.35
N ALA A 37 -10.58 12.88 0.29
CA ALA A 37 -9.62 13.89 -0.14
C ALA A 37 -8.15 13.53 0.15
N LEU A 38 -7.88 12.54 1.02
CA LEU A 38 -6.51 12.15 1.36
C LEU A 38 -5.76 11.59 0.15
N ASN A 39 -4.56 12.06 -0.13
CA ASN A 39 -3.63 11.43 -1.04
C ASN A 39 -2.99 10.22 -0.34
N VAL A 40 -3.45 9.02 -0.69
CA VAL A 40 -3.00 7.76 -0.08
C VAL A 40 -2.13 6.99 -1.08
N VAL A 41 -0.92 6.64 -0.67
CA VAL A 41 0.04 5.87 -1.49
C VAL A 41 0.25 4.50 -0.86
N VAL A 42 0.16 3.44 -1.67
CA VAL A 42 0.57 2.08 -1.29
C VAL A 42 1.86 1.75 -2.02
N LEU A 43 2.92 1.51 -1.24
CA LEU A 43 4.22 1.10 -1.77
C LEU A 43 4.41 -0.40 -1.55
N GLU A 44 4.60 -1.15 -2.62
CA GLU A 44 4.84 -2.59 -2.61
C GLU A 44 6.05 -2.90 -3.50
N LYS A 45 6.90 -3.83 -3.03
CA LYS A 45 8.10 -4.26 -3.76
C LYS A 45 7.73 -5.12 -4.97
N ALA A 46 6.70 -5.94 -4.84
CA ALA A 46 6.22 -6.87 -5.86
C ALA A 46 5.00 -6.32 -6.63
N ASN A 47 4.38 -7.16 -7.46
CA ASN A 47 3.10 -6.81 -8.06
C ASN A 47 1.96 -7.11 -7.08
N VAL A 48 1.20 -6.07 -6.71
CA VAL A 48 0.10 -6.15 -5.73
C VAL A 48 -0.92 -7.26 -6.01
N LYS A 49 -1.11 -7.66 -7.28
CA LYS A 49 -2.02 -8.75 -7.67
C LYS A 49 -1.63 -10.11 -7.09
N ARG A 50 -0.35 -10.32 -6.77
CA ARG A 50 0.22 -11.61 -6.33
C ARG A 50 1.26 -11.46 -5.21
N SER A 51 1.33 -10.30 -4.55
CA SER A 51 2.27 -10.06 -3.45
C SER A 51 1.74 -10.62 -2.12
N GLY A 52 2.65 -10.88 -1.17
CA GLY A 52 2.30 -11.25 0.20
C GLY A 52 1.93 -12.73 0.39
N ALA A 53 1.40 -13.05 1.57
CA ALA A 53 1.24 -14.43 2.06
C ALA A 53 0.18 -15.24 1.32
N ILE A 54 -0.88 -14.60 0.81
CA ILE A 54 -1.98 -15.27 0.11
C ILE A 54 -1.82 -15.19 -1.41
N CYS A 55 -0.57 -15.13 -1.91
CA CYS A 55 -0.32 -14.98 -3.32
C CYS A 55 -1.08 -16.05 -4.10
N MET A 56 -0.97 -17.33 -3.74
CA MET A 56 -1.64 -18.47 -4.38
C MET A 56 -3.16 -18.51 -4.20
N GLY A 57 -3.74 -17.60 -3.44
CA GLY A 57 -5.09 -17.74 -2.92
C GLY A 57 -5.06 -18.38 -1.52
N MET A 58 -6.25 -18.63 -1.00
CA MET A 58 -6.45 -19.21 0.32
C MET A 58 -7.74 -20.02 0.29
N ASP A 59 -7.67 -21.29 0.71
CA ASP A 59 -8.79 -22.23 0.59
C ASP A 59 -9.81 -22.10 1.74
N GLY A 60 -9.48 -21.36 2.80
CA GLY A 60 -10.36 -21.13 3.95
C GLY A 60 -10.19 -19.73 4.54
N LEU A 61 -11.29 -19.09 4.91
CA LEU A 61 -11.28 -17.78 5.55
C LEU A 61 -11.34 -17.95 7.08
N ASN A 62 -10.40 -17.32 7.79
CA ASN A 62 -10.32 -17.42 9.25
C ASN A 62 -11.00 -16.20 9.92
N ASN A 63 -12.33 -16.15 9.83
CA ASN A 63 -13.14 -15.17 10.57
C ASN A 63 -13.48 -15.71 11.97
N ALA A 64 -12.64 -15.36 12.95
CA ALA A 64 -13.04 -15.42 14.36
C ALA A 64 -13.98 -14.27 14.72
#